data_AF-A0A060CDU8-F1
#
_entry.id   AF-A0A060CDU8-F1
#
_cell.length_a   1.000
_cell.length_b   1.000
_cell.length_c   1.000
_cell.angle_alpha   90.00
_cell.angle_beta   90.00
_cell.angle_gamma   90.00
#
_symmetry.space_group_name_H-M   'P 1'
#
loop_
_entity.id
_entity.type
_entity.pdbx_description
1 polymer ?
#
loop_
_entity_poly.entity_id
_entity_poly.type
_entity_poly.pdbx_seq_one_letter_code
_entity_poly.pdbx_strand_id
1 'polypeptide(L)' 'MEASLRNKLSAAMLALIAAGASAPVLMDQFLDEKEGNSLTAYRDGSQGVWTICRGATRVGGKPVTR' A
#
# COMPACT_ATOMS: atom_id res chain seq x y z
N MET A 1 0.98 5.03 -31.78
CA MET A 1 0.97 4.28 -30.51
C MET A 1 0.97 5.32 -29.40
N GLU A 2 -0.18 5.52 -28.77
CA GLU A 2 -0.39 6.56 -27.75
C GLU A 2 0.38 6.19 -26.48
N ALA A 3 1.48 6.90 -26.20
CA ALA A 3 2.30 6.70 -25.01
C ALA A 3 1.81 7.62 -23.87
N SER A 4 0.56 7.42 -23.41
CA SER A 4 0.08 8.05 -22.19
C SER A 4 0.29 7.11 -20.99
N LEU A 5 1.55 6.91 -20.63
CA LEU A 5 2.01 6.33 -19.35
C LEU A 5 2.55 7.41 -18.40
N ARG A 6 2.16 8.68 -18.60
CA ARG A 6 2.60 9.76 -17.74
C ARG A 6 1.86 9.67 -16.39
N ASN A 7 2.53 9.04 -15.42
CA ASN A 7 2.34 9.13 -13.96
C ASN A 7 1.36 8.13 -13.27
N LYS A 8 1.53 6.82 -13.45
CA LYS A 8 0.78 5.82 -12.64
C LYS A 8 1.60 5.00 -11.66
N LEU A 9 2.91 4.81 -11.90
CA LEU A 9 3.78 3.97 -11.09
C LEU A 9 5.08 4.71 -10.79
N SER A 10 5.66 4.49 -9.61
CA SER A 10 6.95 5.08 -9.22
C SER A 10 8.12 4.49 -10.01
N ALA A 11 9.29 5.13 -9.92
CA ALA A 11 10.52 4.57 -10.47
C ALA A 11 10.90 3.22 -9.85
N ALA A 12 10.69 3.04 -8.53
CA ALA A 12 10.95 1.78 -7.85
C ALA A 12 10.03 0.67 -8.36
N MET A 13 8.76 0.98 -8.56
CA MET A 13 7.77 0.05 -9.12
C MET A 13 8.13 -0.37 -10.55
N LEU A 14 8.52 0.58 -11.39
CA LEU A 14 8.94 0.28 -12.76
C LEU A 14 10.20 -0.59 -12.80
N ALA A 15 11.16 -0.36 -11.90
CA ALA A 15 12.36 -1.17 -11.78
C ALA A 15 12.04 -2.63 -11.39
N LEU A 16 11.14 -2.83 -10.42
CA LEU A 16 10.71 -4.18 -10.01
C LEU A 16 9.98 -4.93 -11.13
N ILE A 17 9.13 -4.23 -11.90
CA ILE A 17 8.47 -4.82 -13.07
C ILE A 17 9.51 -5.25 -14.11
N ALA A 18 10.47 -4.38 -14.43
CA ALA A 18 11.53 -4.69 -15.38
C ALA A 18 12.42 -5.86 -14.92
N ALA A 19 12.62 -6.02 -13.60
CA ALA A 19 13.36 -7.13 -13.01
C ALA A 19 12.56 -8.45 -12.95
N GLY A 20 11.30 -8.46 -13.40
CA GLY A 20 10.45 -9.65 -13.34
C GLY A 20 10.03 -10.03 -11.91
N ALA A 21 9.91 -9.05 -11.02
CA ALA A 21 9.50 -9.29 -9.64
C ALA A 21 8.10 -9.95 -9.55
N SER A 22 7.93 -10.80 -8.56
CA SER A 22 6.65 -11.48 -8.32
C SER A 22 5.56 -10.53 -7.83
N ALA A 23 4.29 -10.92 -7.99
CA ALA A 23 3.15 -10.10 -7.57
C ALA A 23 3.17 -9.70 -6.08
N PRO A 24 3.57 -10.56 -5.11
CA PRO A 24 3.71 -10.14 -3.72
C PRO A 24 4.72 -9.01 -3.52
N VAL A 25 5.88 -9.07 -4.21
CA VAL A 25 6.93 -8.05 -4.10
C VAL A 25 6.46 -6.70 -4.68
N LEU A 26 5.74 -6.74 -5.79
CA LEU A 26 5.13 -5.53 -6.38
C LEU A 26 4.05 -4.95 -5.47
N MET A 27 3.21 -5.80 -4.88
CA MET A 27 2.18 -5.37 -3.94
C MET A 27 2.80 -4.73 -2.69
N ASP A 28 3.89 -5.32 -2.19
CA ASP A 28 4.65 -4.74 -1.09
C ASP A 28 5.20 -3.36 -1.48
N GLN A 29 5.89 -3.21 -2.61
CA GLN A 29 6.35 -1.87 -3.00
C GLN A 29 5.21 -0.86 -3.13
N PHE A 30 4.05 -1.29 -3.65
CA PHE A 30 2.91 -0.41 -3.84
C PHE A 30 2.31 0.07 -2.51
N LEU A 31 2.12 -0.86 -1.57
CA LEU A 31 1.58 -0.54 -0.25
C LEU A 31 2.53 0.38 0.54
N ASP A 32 3.84 0.20 0.44
CA ASP A 32 4.80 1.11 1.08
C ASP A 32 4.71 2.54 0.55
N GLU A 33 4.47 2.68 -0.76
CA GLU A 33 4.34 4.00 -1.38
C GLU A 33 3.01 4.70 -1.11
N LYS A 34 1.94 3.94 -0.90
CA LYS A 34 0.58 4.49 -0.76
C LYS A 34 0.12 4.60 0.67
N GLU A 35 0.39 3.59 1.47
CA GLU A 35 -0.07 3.49 2.86
C GLU A 35 1.09 3.65 3.85
N GLY A 36 2.32 3.31 3.44
CA GLY A 36 3.44 3.19 4.36
C GLY A 36 3.23 2.03 5.34
N ASN A 37 3.87 2.11 6.51
CA ASN A 37 3.68 1.12 7.57
C ASN A 37 3.70 1.78 8.95
N SER A 38 2.59 1.69 9.69
CA SER A 38 2.47 2.16 11.08
C SER A 38 2.28 1.01 12.04
N LEU A 39 3.21 0.83 12.98
CA LEU A 39 3.08 -0.17 14.05
C LEU A 39 2.14 0.27 15.18
N THR A 40 1.65 1.51 15.13
CA THR A 40 0.69 2.07 16.06
C THR A 40 -0.63 2.29 15.35
N ALA A 41 -1.74 1.89 15.97
CA ALA A 41 -3.07 2.12 15.43
C ALA A 41 -3.36 3.63 15.30
N TYR A 42 -3.89 4.04 14.15
CA TYR A 42 -4.27 5.42 13.82
C TYR A 42 -5.70 5.46 13.27
N ARG A 43 -6.32 6.64 13.26
CA ARG A 43 -7.58 6.84 12.54
C ARG A 43 -7.27 7.25 11.11
N ASP A 44 -7.78 6.49 10.15
CA ASP A 44 -7.72 6.87 8.75
C ASP A 44 -8.64 8.07 8.46
N GLY A 45 -8.69 8.53 7.20
CA GLY A 45 -9.26 9.81 6.78
C GLY A 45 -10.73 10.08 7.15
N SER A 46 -11.57 10.41 6.17
CA SER A 46 -12.88 11.03 6.42
C SER A 46 -13.85 10.21 7.28
N GLN A 47 -13.68 8.89 7.39
CA GLN A 47 -14.53 8.00 8.19
C GLN A 47 -13.94 7.67 9.57
N GLY A 48 -12.66 7.96 9.80
CA GLY A 48 -12.01 7.78 11.11
C GLY A 48 -11.93 6.34 11.59
N VAL A 49 -11.77 5.36 10.68
CA VAL A 49 -11.66 3.95 11.01
C VAL A 49 -10.29 3.68 11.63
N TRP A 50 -10.26 2.88 12.69
CA TRP A 50 -9.00 2.46 13.30
C TRP A 50 -8.27 1.49 12.37
N THR A 51 -7.04 1.85 12.06
CA THR A 51 -6.20 1.20 11.04
C THR A 51 -4.78 1.01 11.60
N ILE A 52 -4.12 -0.08 11.23
CA ILE A 52 -2.74 -0.40 11.64
C ILE A 52 -1.95 -1.02 10.49
N CYS A 53 -0.64 -1.08 10.63
CA CYS A 53 0.32 -1.58 9.66
C CYS A 53 0.17 -0.83 8.33
N ARG A 54 -0.26 -1.53 7.28
CA ARG A 54 -0.32 -1.04 5.89
C ARG A 54 -1.78 -0.95 5.42
N GLY A 55 -2.65 -0.38 6.26
CA GLY A 55 -4.08 -0.25 5.96
C GLY A 55 -5.00 -1.33 6.57
N ALA A 56 -4.54 -2.13 7.55
CA ALA A 56 -5.38 -3.16 8.16
C ALA A 56 -6.39 -2.57 9.14
N THR A 57 -7.69 -2.81 8.90
CA THR A 57 -8.80 -2.35 9.77
C THR A 57 -9.35 -3.45 10.68
N ARG A 58 -8.97 -4.71 10.43
CA ARG A 58 -9.32 -5.89 11.23
C ARG A 58 -8.13 -6.83 11.36
N VAL A 59 -7.96 -7.43 12.54
CA VAL A 59 -6.93 -8.43 12.82
C VAL A 59 -7.59 -9.63 13.52
N GLY A 60 -7.41 -10.83 12.98
CA GLY A 60 -8.06 -12.04 13.52
C GLY A 60 -9.58 -11.93 13.58
N GLY A 61 -10.19 -11.24 12.60
CA GLY A 61 -11.64 -11.00 12.53
C GLY A 61 -12.17 -9.86 13.40
N LYS A 62 -11.38 -9.35 14.35
CA LYS A 62 -11.78 -8.26 15.26
C LYS A 62 -11.40 -6.89 14.69
N PRO A 63 -12.22 -5.84 14.88
CA PRO A 63 -11.83 -4.47 14.55
C PRO A 63 -10.55 -4.05 15.26
N VAL A 64 -9.70 -3.30 14.58
CA VAL A 64 -8.55 -2.64 15.22
C VAL A 64 -9.08 -1.58 16.19
N THR A 65 -8.42 -1.46 17.33
CA THR A 65 -8.68 -0.42 18.33
C THR A 65 -7.36 0.14 18.80
N ARG A 66 -7.40 1.29 19.48
CA ARG A 66 -6.26 1.80 20.23
C ARG A 66 -6.12 1.08 21.57
#